data_AF-A0A223HIY6-F1
#
_entry.id   AF-A0A223HIY6-F1
#
_cell.length_a   1.000
_cell.length_b   1.000
_cell.length_c   1.000
_cell.angle_alpha   90.00
_cell.angle_beta   90.00
_cell.angle_gamma   90.00
#
_symmetry.space_group_name_H-M   'P 1'
#
loop_
_entity.id
_entity.type
_entity.pdbx_description
1 polymer ?
#
loop_
_entity_poly.entity_id
_entity_poly.type
_entity_poly.pdbx_seq_one_letter_code
_entity_poly.pdbx_strand_id
1 'polypeptide(L)' 'MKQQNVNKYIKSNFFRILLFFGRGTMQVSQDVFRFVPLQNFTDESYIDWSKSISEIDTQLYAKYKLSDEEISFIESMTK' A
#
# COMPACT_ATOMS: atom_id res chain seq x y z
N MET A 1 2.37 -19.06 0.12
CA MET A 1 1.27 -18.17 -0.32
C MET A 1 1.33 -16.80 0.39
N LYS A 2 1.20 -16.73 1.73
CA LYS A 2 1.26 -15.45 2.49
C LYS A 2 2.49 -14.57 2.20
N GLN A 3 3.69 -15.15 2.08
CA GLN A 3 4.93 -14.41 1.79
C GLN A 3 4.88 -13.64 0.45
N GLN A 4 4.23 -14.21 -0.57
CA GLN A 4 4.10 -13.56 -1.88
C GLN A 4 3.11 -12.40 -1.83
N ASN A 5 2.02 -12.54 -1.07
CA ASN A 5 1.02 -11.49 -0.87
C ASN A 5 1.62 -10.29 -0.14
N VAL A 6 2.41 -10.53 0.91
CA VAL A 6 3.15 -9.48 1.62
C VAL A 6 4.14 -8.77 0.68
N ASN A 7 4.85 -9.51 -0.18
CA ASN A 7 5.77 -8.91 -1.16
C ASN A 7 5.03 -8.01 -2.15
N LYS A 8 3.85 -8.43 -2.64
CA LYS A 8 2.99 -7.62 -3.50
C LYS A 8 2.53 -6.34 -2.79
N TYR A 9 2.13 -6.44 -1.52
CA TYR A 9 1.74 -5.27 -0.73
C TYR A 9 2.86 -4.26 -0.57
N ILE A 10 4.07 -4.69 -0.21
CA ILE A 10 5.23 -3.80 -0.06
C ILE A 10 5.59 -3.12 -1.40
N LYS A 11 5.30 -3.77 -2.53
CA LYS A 11 5.53 -3.22 -3.88
C LYS A 11 4.40 -2.33 -4.39
N SER A 12 3.28 -2.24 -3.68
CA SER A 12 2.15 -1.38 -4.04
C SER A 12 2.53 0.09 -3.89
N ASN A 13 1.98 0.95 -4.74
CA ASN A 13 2.17 2.39 -4.65
C ASN A 13 1.54 2.93 -3.35
N PHE A 14 0.44 2.32 -2.90
CA PHE A 14 -0.20 2.60 -1.62
C PHE A 14 0.76 2.42 -0.42
N PHE A 15 1.50 1.31 -0.35
CA PHE A 15 2.45 1.10 0.75
C PHE A 15 3.60 2.11 0.71
N ARG A 16 4.14 2.37 -0.48
CA ARG A 16 5.29 3.27 -0.68
C ARG A 16 4.97 4.71 -0.29
N ILE A 17 3.78 5.20 -0.65
CA ILE A 17 3.41 6.58 -0.31
C ILE A 17 3.21 6.75 1.20
N LEU A 18 2.61 5.76 1.88
CA LEU A 18 2.43 5.79 3.33
C LEU A 18 3.77 5.73 4.06
N LEU A 19 4.71 4.94 3.55
CA LEU A 19 6.07 4.92 4.05
C LEU A 19 6.77 6.26 3.85
N PHE A 20 6.55 6.93 2.71
CA PHE A 20 7.09 8.25 2.43
C PHE A 20 6.53 9.30 3.41
N PHE A 21 5.22 9.32 3.65
CA PHE A 21 4.61 10.21 4.64
C PHE A 21 5.08 9.94 6.07
N GLY A 22 5.36 8.68 6.41
CA GLY A 22 5.92 8.32 7.72
C GLY A 22 7.37 8.78 7.93
N ARG A 23 8.11 9.09 6.86
CA ARG A 23 9.49 9.59 6.94
C ARG A 23 9.50 11.11 7.19
N GLY A 24 9.35 11.50 8.45
CA GLY A 24 9.57 12.90 8.86
C GLY A 24 11.04 13.34 8.82
N THR A 25 12.00 12.40 8.96
CA THR A 25 13.44 12.67 8.94
C THR A 25 14.18 11.51 8.23
N MET A 26 15.47 11.69 7.88
CA MET A 26 16.31 10.67 7.21
C MET A 26 16.50 9.38 8.04
N GLN A 27 15.97 9.31 9.26
CA GLN A 27 16.05 8.16 10.13
C GLN A 27 14.85 7.24 9.93
N VAL A 28 15.10 6.07 9.35
CA VAL A 28 14.09 5.00 9.22
C VAL A 28 14.01 4.27 10.56
N SER A 29 13.27 4.83 11.53
CA SER A 29 12.89 4.11 12.76
C SER A 29 11.62 3.28 12.53
N GLN A 30 11.22 2.44 13.48
CA GLN A 30 9.94 1.71 13.40
C GLN A 30 8.73 2.65 13.29
N ASP A 31 8.86 3.92 13.72
CA ASP A 31 7.80 4.91 13.72
C ASP A 31 7.33 5.29 12.31
N VAL A 32 8.19 5.14 11.29
CA VAL A 32 7.82 5.43 9.89
C VAL A 32 6.76 4.46 9.36
N PHE A 33 6.59 3.30 9.98
CA PHE A 33 5.57 2.32 9.62
C PHE A 33 4.25 2.54 10.38
N ARG A 34 4.19 3.51 11.31
CA ARG A 34 2.99 3.75 12.13
C ARG A 34 1.74 4.04 11.30
N PHE A 35 1.90 4.65 10.13
CA PHE A 35 0.81 4.98 9.22
C PHE A 35 0.52 3.88 8.20
N VAL A 36 1.31 2.80 8.18
CA VAL A 36 1.14 1.70 7.23
C VAL A 36 0.23 0.64 7.87
N PRO A 37 -1.02 0.49 7.42
CA PRO A 37 -1.92 -0.49 8.01
C PRO A 37 -1.48 -1.92 7.69
N LEU A 38 -1.56 -2.81 8.68
CA LEU A 38 -1.37 -4.25 8.46
C LEU A 38 -2.59 -4.82 7.75
N GLN A 39 -2.40 -5.36 6.55
CA GLN A 39 -3.48 -6.00 5.80
C GLN A 39 -3.69 -7.45 6.23
N ASN A 40 -4.89 -7.96 5.97
CA ASN A 40 -5.13 -9.40 6.03
C ASN A 40 -4.64 -10.05 4.72
N PHE A 41 -3.76 -11.04 4.83
CA PHE A 41 -3.14 -11.75 3.69
C PHE A 41 -3.69 -13.17 3.50
N THR A 42 -4.85 -13.49 4.10
CA THR A 42 -5.58 -14.74 3.88
C THR A 42 -6.50 -14.65 2.66
N ASP A 43 -6.99 -15.79 2.20
CA ASP A 43 -7.91 -15.87 1.06
C ASP A 43 -9.30 -15.27 1.37
N GLU A 44 -9.62 -15.09 2.65
CA GLU A 44 -10.82 -14.41 3.14
C GLU A 44 -10.68 -12.88 3.21
N SER A 45 -9.53 -12.34 2.77
CA SER A 45 -9.30 -10.91 2.85
C SER A 45 -10.13 -10.15 1.81
N TYR A 46 -10.45 -8.90 2.12
CA TYR A 46 -11.12 -7.98 1.18
C TYR A 46 -10.33 -7.76 -0.12
N ILE A 47 -9.01 -7.99 -0.10
CA ILE A 47 -8.12 -7.76 -1.24
C ILE A 47 -7.84 -9.10 -1.92
N ASP A 48 -8.10 -9.18 -3.22
CA ASP A 48 -7.69 -10.30 -4.04
C ASP A 48 -6.18 -10.22 -4.34
N TRP A 49 -5.38 -10.90 -3.51
CA TRP A 49 -3.93 -10.97 -3.64
C TRP A 49 -3.46 -11.83 -4.82
N SER A 50 -4.34 -12.57 -5.49
CA SER A 50 -3.98 -13.33 -6.70
C SER A 50 -3.67 -12.40 -7.89
N LYS A 51 -4.24 -11.19 -7.87
CA LYS A 51 -4.15 -10.17 -8.92
C LYS A 51 -2.77 -9.51 -9.05
N SER A 52 -2.64 -8.68 -10.08
CA SER A 52 -1.48 -7.84 -10.31
C SER A 52 -1.35 -6.73 -9.25
N ILE A 53 -0.17 -6.12 -9.13
CA ILE A 53 0.07 -5.05 -8.14
C ILE A 53 -0.82 -3.83 -8.40
N SER A 54 -1.02 -3.45 -9.67
CA SER A 54 -1.89 -2.32 -10.05
C SER A 54 -3.36 -2.56 -9.66
N GLU A 55 -3.87 -3.78 -9.89
CA GLU A 55 -5.23 -4.13 -9.44
C GLU A 55 -5.35 -4.17 -7.91
N ILE A 56 -4.29 -4.57 -7.21
CA ILE A 56 -4.23 -4.53 -5.74
C ILE A 56 -4.25 -3.07 -5.26
N ASP A 57 -3.49 -2.17 -5.89
CA ASP A 57 -3.50 -0.74 -5.59
C ASP A 57 -4.92 -0.16 -5.75
N THR A 58 -5.63 -0.45 -6.85
CA THR A 58 -7.02 0.00 -7.03
C THR A 58 -7.95 -0.51 -5.92
N GLN A 59 -7.80 -1.78 -5.52
CA GLN A 59 -8.60 -2.34 -4.42
C GLN A 59 -8.28 -1.69 -3.07
N LEU A 60 -7.02 -1.34 -2.83
CA LEU A 60 -6.60 -0.60 -1.63
C LEU A 60 -7.17 0.82 -1.64
N TYR A 61 -7.13 1.52 -2.77
CA TYR A 61 -7.69 2.86 -2.91
C TYR A 61 -9.19 2.87 -2.62
N ALA A 62 -9.93 1.90 -3.17
CA ALA A 62 -11.36 1.74 -2.89
C ALA A 62 -11.65 1.42 -1.42
N LYS A 63 -10.85 0.52 -0.80
CA LYS A 63 -11.00 0.13 0.61
C LYS A 63 -10.82 1.32 1.55
N TYR A 64 -9.82 2.16 1.30
CA TYR A 64 -9.50 3.32 2.12
C TYR A 64 -10.22 4.60 1.65
N LYS A 65 -11.06 4.49 0.61
CA LYS A 65 -11.85 5.59 0.04
C LYS A 65 -11.01 6.81 -0.33
N LEU A 66 -9.89 6.56 -1.00
CA LEU A 66 -9.07 7.63 -1.55
C LEU A 66 -9.84 8.36 -2.64
N SER A 67 -9.65 9.67 -2.68
CA SER A 67 -10.14 10.54 -3.75
C SER A 67 -9.34 10.37 -5.04
N ASP A 68 -9.93 10.76 -6.17
CA ASP A 68 -9.26 10.69 -7.48
C ASP A 68 -7.99 11.57 -7.52
N GLU A 69 -7.98 12.68 -6.77
CA GLU A 69 -6.82 13.54 -6.59
C GLU A 69 -5.68 12.84 -5.84
N GLU A 70 -6.00 12.14 -4.74
CA GLU A 70 -5.02 11.37 -3.96
C GLU A 70 -4.45 10.21 -4.78
N ILE A 71 -5.31 9.48 -5.52
CA ILE A 71 -4.89 8.39 -6.39
C ILE A 71 -3.94 8.92 -7.48
N SER A 72 -4.31 10.03 -8.13
CA SER A 72 -3.49 10.66 -9.17
C SER A 72 -2.15 11.12 -8.62
N PHE A 73 -2.11 11.66 -7.40
CA PHE A 73 -0.88 12.03 -6.73
C PHE A 73 0.02 10.80 -6.48
N ILE A 74 -0.54 9.72 -5.93
CA ILE A 74 0.19 8.47 -5.65
C ILE A 74 0.80 7.90 -6.94
N GLU A 75 0.01 7.80 -8.02
CA GLU A 75 0.48 7.30 -9.30
C GLU A 75 1.54 8.22 -9.94
N SER A 76 1.44 9.54 -9.73
CA SER A 76 2.45 10.50 -10.22
C SER A 76 3.80 10.39 -9.48
N MET A 77 3.77 10.00 -8.21
CA MET A 77 4.96 9.86 -7.35
C MET A 77 5.71 8.55 -7.59
N THR A 78 5.05 7.58 -8.22
CA THR A 78 5.58 6.23 -8.43
C THR A 78 5.71 5.96 -9.93
N LYS A 79 6.73 6.60 -10.54
CA LYS A 79 7.12 6.44 -11.96
C LYS A 79 8.48 5.77 -12.10
#